data_AF-A0A7W1YHQ2-F1
#
_entry.id   AF-A0A7W1YHQ2-F1
#
_cell.length_a   1.000
_cell.length_b   1.000
_cell.length_c   1.000
_cell.angle_alpha   90.00
_cell.angle_beta   90.00
_cell.angle_gamma   90.00
#
_symmetry.space_group_name_H-M   'P 1'
#
loop_
_entity.id
_entity.type
_entity.pdbx_description
1 polymer ?
#
loop_
_entity_poly.entity_id
_entity_poly.type
_entity_poly.pdbx_seq_one_letter_code
_entity_poly.pdbx_strand_id
1 'polypeptide(L)'
;TSDSQVIKINVESKDATDAVKIANETVTVFSKDIPKIMKIDNIYTLSEATLDADAAPVKPHTGLLIAVATLLGMILGLVIMFLRNLFDRSIKTAEDVEKTLGLPVLSMINEIKDDDLFEKKLGRKRKNRKG
;
A
#
# COMPACT_ATOMS: atom_id res chain seq x y z
N THR A 1 -50.27 12.82 -0.23
CA THR A 1 -49.40 11.67 0.09
C THR A 1 -48.69 12.01 1.38
N SER A 2 -48.59 11.11 2.34
CA SER A 2 -47.86 11.38 3.58
C SER A 2 -46.38 11.14 3.33
N ASP A 3 -45.63 12.20 3.03
CA ASP A 3 -44.18 12.09 2.79
C ASP A 3 -43.46 11.91 4.13
N SER A 4 -43.01 10.68 4.38
CA SER A 4 -42.10 10.37 5.49
C SER A 4 -40.66 10.65 5.07
N GLN A 5 -39.91 11.37 5.90
CA GLN A 5 -38.51 11.70 5.66
C GLN A 5 -37.62 10.96 6.66
N VAL A 6 -36.58 10.29 6.15
CA VAL A 6 -35.60 9.58 6.98
C VAL A 6 -34.31 10.38 7.02
N ILE A 7 -33.85 10.70 8.24
CA ILE A 7 -32.61 11.46 8.48
C ILE A 7 -31.60 10.51 9.13
N LYS A 8 -30.37 10.49 8.61
CA LYS A 8 -29.25 9.74 9.19
C LYS A 8 -28.27 10.70 9.85
N ILE A 9 -28.00 10.48 11.13
CA ILE A 9 -27.00 11.23 11.90
C ILE A 9 -25.77 10.33 12.04
N ASN A 10 -24.64 10.77 11.47
CA ASN A 10 -23.36 10.07 11.58
C ASN A 10 -22.40 10.92 12.41
N VAL A 11 -21.80 10.33 13.44
CA VAL A 11 -20.82 10.98 14.31
C VAL A 11 -19.52 10.18 14.27
N GLU A 12 -18.41 10.83 13.89
CA GLU A 12 -17.07 10.25 13.93
C GLU A 12 -16.31 10.87 15.10
N SER A 13 -15.82 10.03 16.02
CA SER A 13 -15.00 10.45 17.16
C SER A 13 -13.83 9.49 17.36
N LYS A 14 -12.80 9.94 18.08
CA LYS A 14 -11.67 9.09 18.50
C LYS A 14 -12.09 8.06 19.54
N ASP A 15 -13.08 8.41 20.37
CA ASP A 15 -13.66 7.53 21.39
C ASP A 15 -15.08 7.14 20.98
N ALA A 16 -15.38 5.83 21.01
CA ALA A 16 -16.69 5.31 20.63
C ALA A 16 -17.80 5.79 21.59
N THR A 17 -17.47 5.96 22.87
CA THR A 17 -18.40 6.42 23.93
C THR A 17 -18.85 7.84 23.66
N ASP A 18 -17.92 8.70 23.28
CA ASP A 18 -18.23 10.08 22.92
C ASP A 18 -19.09 10.15 21.66
N ALA A 19 -18.79 9.33 20.64
CA ALA A 19 -19.61 9.28 19.42
C ALA A 19 -21.06 8.90 19.72
N VAL A 20 -21.28 7.86 20.53
CA VAL A 20 -22.61 7.41 20.94
C VAL A 20 -23.34 8.49 21.73
N LYS A 21 -22.66 9.08 22.72
CA LYS A 21 -23.24 10.15 23.55
C LYS A 21 -23.68 11.34 22.70
N ILE A 22 -22.81 11.81 21.81
CA ILE A 22 -23.09 12.94 20.93
C ILE A 22 -24.24 12.61 19.98
N ALA A 23 -24.28 11.41 19.39
CA ALA A 23 -25.35 11.00 18.48
C ALA A 23 -26.71 11.01 19.17
N ASN A 24 -26.81 10.38 20.34
CA ASN A 24 -28.06 10.31 21.10
C ASN A 24 -28.51 11.70 21.59
N GLU A 25 -27.58 12.51 22.11
CA GLU A 25 -27.90 13.88 22.54
C GLU A 25 -28.38 14.75 21.36
N THR A 26 -27.78 14.58 20.18
CA THR A 26 -28.19 15.28 18.96
C THR A 26 -29.62 14.90 18.58
N VAL A 27 -30.00 13.62 18.66
CA VAL A 27 -31.38 13.16 18.43
C VAL A 27 -32.35 13.78 19.43
N THR A 28 -31.97 13.85 20.71
CA THR A 28 -32.80 14.45 21.77
C THR A 28 -33.05 15.94 21.51
N VAL A 29 -32.00 16.71 21.24
CA VAL A 29 -32.12 18.15 20.96
C VAL A 29 -32.88 18.40 19.65
N PHE A 30 -32.58 17.63 18.61
CA PHE A 30 -33.25 17.72 17.32
C PHE A 30 -34.76 17.48 17.43
N SER A 31 -35.15 16.41 18.14
CA SER A 31 -36.56 16.06 18.35
C SER A 31 -37.32 17.13 19.14
N LYS A 32 -36.62 17.87 20.01
CA LYS A 32 -37.19 18.93 20.84
C LYS A 32 -37.40 20.26 20.09
N ASP A 33 -36.49 20.62 19.19
CA ASP A 33 -36.47 21.97 18.61
C ASP A 33 -37.00 22.04 17.18
N ILE A 34 -36.87 20.97 16.38
CA ILE A 34 -37.34 20.96 15.00
C ILE A 34 -38.87 21.14 14.85
N PRO A 35 -39.73 20.54 15.70
CA PRO A 35 -41.18 20.77 15.60
C PRO A 35 -41.57 22.24 15.72
N LYS A 36 -40.82 23.02 16.51
CA LYS A 36 -41.08 24.45 16.73
C LYS A 36 -40.74 25.32 15.51
N ILE A 37 -39.76 24.88 14.71
CA ILE A 37 -39.21 25.65 13.58
C ILE A 37 -39.90 25.24 12.28
N MET A 38 -40.09 23.94 12.07
CA MET A 38 -40.60 23.38 10.81
C MET A 38 -42.09 23.04 10.85
N LYS A 39 -42.77 23.18 12.00
CA LYS A 39 -44.19 22.79 12.19
C LYS A 39 -44.47 21.37 11.69
N ILE A 40 -43.55 20.45 11.96
CA ILE A 40 -43.72 19.02 11.66
C ILE A 40 -44.15 18.29 12.91
N ASP A 41 -45.07 17.36 12.75
CA ASP A 41 -45.58 16.49 13.81
C ASP A 41 -45.00 15.08 13.63
N ASN A 42 -44.72 14.39 14.75
CA ASN A 42 -44.33 12.97 14.82
C ASN A 42 -42.92 12.65 14.31
N ILE A 43 -41.91 13.01 15.11
CA ILE A 43 -40.53 12.54 14.95
C ILE A 43 -40.40 11.19 15.68
N TYR A 44 -39.93 10.16 14.96
CA TYR A 44 -39.65 8.85 15.53
C TYR A 44 -38.17 8.51 15.39
N THR A 45 -37.53 8.15 16.49
CA THR A 45 -36.17 7.59 16.47
C THR A 45 -36.24 6.15 15.98
N LEU A 46 -35.70 5.89 14.79
CA LEU A 46 -35.71 4.54 14.19
C LEU A 46 -34.65 3.61 14.82
N SER A 47 -33.50 4.18 15.21
CA SER A 47 -32.41 3.46 15.86
C SER A 47 -31.65 4.42 16.76
N GLU A 48 -31.39 4.01 17.99
CA GLU A 48 -30.47 4.71 18.89
C GLU A 48 -29.02 4.31 18.57
N ALA A 49 -28.07 5.15 18.95
CA ALA A 49 -26.65 4.79 18.85
C ALA A 49 -26.28 3.91 20.06
N THR A 50 -25.65 2.76 19.79
CA THR A 50 -25.17 1.82 20.80
C THR A 50 -23.65 1.67 20.75
N LEU A 51 -23.07 1.35 21.90
CA LEU A 51 -21.67 0.93 21.99
C LEU A 51 -21.57 -0.55 21.64
N ASP A 52 -21.36 -0.84 20.37
CA ASP A 52 -21.13 -2.22 19.94
C ASP A 52 -19.67 -2.59 20.25
N ALA A 53 -19.47 -3.64 21.05
CA ALA A 53 -18.13 -4.14 21.39
C ALA A 53 -17.35 -4.64 20.16
N ASP A 54 -18.06 -4.99 19.08
CA ASP A 54 -17.52 -5.42 17.78
C ASP A 54 -17.49 -4.28 16.73
N ALA A 55 -17.64 -3.02 17.13
CA ALA A 55 -17.56 -1.89 16.20
C ALA A 55 -16.15 -1.78 15.59
N ALA A 56 -16.02 -2.25 14.34
CA ALA A 56 -14.78 -2.12 13.59
C ALA A 56 -14.44 -0.64 13.38
N PRO A 57 -13.18 -0.20 13.65
CA PRO A 57 -12.77 1.16 13.38
C PRO A 57 -12.93 1.48 11.90
N VAL A 58 -13.63 2.58 11.59
CA VAL A 58 -13.81 3.04 10.21
C VAL A 58 -12.48 3.47 9.57
N LYS A 59 -11.47 3.82 10.38
CA LYS A 59 -10.13 4.26 9.98
C LYS A 59 -9.11 3.92 11.08
N PRO A 60 -7.81 3.76 10.74
CA PRO A 60 -7.25 3.67 9.40
C PRO A 60 -7.30 2.25 8.84
N HIS A 61 -7.48 2.10 7.53
CA HIS A 61 -7.36 0.81 6.85
C HIS A 61 -5.88 0.40 6.74
N THR A 62 -5.33 -0.20 7.79
CA THR A 62 -3.90 -0.55 7.89
C THR A 62 -3.41 -1.40 6.72
N GLY A 63 -4.21 -2.35 6.24
CA GLY A 63 -3.86 -3.18 5.08
C GLY A 63 -3.67 -2.36 3.80
N LEU A 64 -4.52 -1.37 3.55
CA LEU A 64 -4.40 -0.47 2.40
C LEU A 64 -3.14 0.39 2.51
N LEU A 65 -2.85 0.94 3.69
CA LEU A 65 -1.63 1.73 3.90
C LEU A 65 -0.37 0.90 3.65
N ILE A 66 -0.31 -0.32 4.16
CA ILE A 66 0.84 -1.21 3.97
C ILE A 66 1.01 -1.56 2.49
N ALA A 67 -0.08 -1.86 1.78
CA ALA A 67 -0.04 -2.15 0.35
C ALA A 67 0.53 -0.97 -0.46
N VAL A 68 0.02 0.24 -0.19
CA VAL A 68 0.50 1.46 -0.86
C VAL A 68 1.96 1.76 -0.51
N ALA A 69 2.35 1.64 0.76
CA ALA A 69 3.73 1.85 1.20
C ALA A 69 4.71 0.86 0.56
N THR A 70 4.30 -0.41 0.42
CA THR A 70 5.12 -1.45 -0.22
C THR A 70 5.35 -1.15 -1.70
N LEU A 71 4.29 -0.77 -2.42
CA LEU A 71 4.40 -0.39 -3.83
C LEU A 71 5.30 0.83 -4.03
N LEU A 72 5.14 1.85 -3.19
CA LEU A 72 5.99 3.04 -3.21
C LEU A 72 7.46 2.70 -2.92
N GLY A 73 7.72 1.86 -1.91
CA GLY A 73 9.06 1.40 -1.58
C GLY A 73 9.73 0.63 -2.73
N MET A 74 8.97 -0.19 -3.45
CA MET A 74 9.47 -0.93 -4.61
C MET A 74 9.86 0.00 -5.76
N ILE A 75 9.03 1.00 -6.07
CA ILE A 75 9.32 2.01 -7.10
C ILE A 75 10.57 2.81 -6.70
N LEU A 76 10.65 3.26 -5.45
CA LEU A 76 11.83 3.97 -4.94
C LEU A 76 13.09 3.11 -5.03
N GLY A 77 13.01 1.81 -4.71
CA GLY A 77 14.13 0.89 -4.85
C GLY A 77 14.65 0.79 -6.29
N LEU A 78 13.75 0.71 -7.27
CA LEU A 78 14.12 0.73 -8.69
C LEU A 78 14.77 2.05 -9.10
N VAL A 79 14.21 3.19 -8.68
CA VAL A 79 14.78 4.51 -8.95
C VAL A 79 16.20 4.61 -8.37
N ILE A 80 16.40 4.19 -7.13
CA ILE A 80 17.73 4.19 -6.48
C ILE A 80 18.71 3.27 -7.21
N MET A 81 18.26 2.10 -7.68
CA MET A 81 19.09 1.19 -8.49
C MET A 81 19.56 1.88 -9.77
N PHE A 82 18.68 2.55 -10.50
CA PHE A 82 19.03 3.28 -11.72
C PHE A 82 19.97 4.44 -11.44
N LEU A 83 19.72 5.23 -10.39
CA LEU A 83 20.62 6.32 -9.98
C LEU A 83 22.01 5.79 -9.65
N ARG A 84 22.10 4.68 -8.90
CA ARG A 84 23.37 4.05 -8.58
C ARG A 84 24.11 3.60 -9.84
N ASN A 85 23.39 3.04 -10.82
CA ASN A 85 23.98 2.63 -12.09
C ASN A 85 24.43 3.83 -12.95
N LEU A 86 23.66 4.92 -12.98
CA LEU A 86 24.00 6.12 -13.74
C LEU A 86 25.24 6.84 -13.19
N PHE A 87 25.40 6.85 -11.86
CA PHE A 87 26.58 7.43 -11.22
C PHE A 87 27.76 6.45 -11.12
N ASP A 88 27.60 5.19 -11.54
CA ASP A 88 28.71 4.25 -11.65
C ASP A 88 29.57 4.59 -12.86
N ARG A 89 30.86 4.86 -12.63
CA ARG A 89 31.84 5.22 -13.67
C ARG A 89 32.70 4.03 -14.12
N SER A 90 32.38 2.81 -13.68
CA SER A 90 33.13 1.62 -14.09
C SER A 90 32.79 1.19 -15.52
N ILE A 91 33.82 0.75 -16.25
CA ILE A 91 33.70 0.13 -17.57
C ILE A 91 33.39 -1.36 -17.36
N LYS A 92 32.22 -1.83 -17.81
CA LYS A 92 31.78 -3.22 -17.60
C LYS A 92 31.44 -3.93 -18.88
N THR A 93 31.11 -3.18 -19.93
CA THR A 93 30.65 -3.73 -21.22
C THR A 93 31.61 -3.35 -22.34
N ALA A 94 31.56 -4.10 -23.44
CA ALA A 94 32.30 -3.75 -24.65
C ALA A 94 31.93 -2.36 -25.16
N GLU A 95 30.64 -1.99 -25.10
CA GLU A 95 30.15 -0.66 -25.49
C GLU A 95 30.71 0.47 -24.62
N ASP A 96 30.93 0.23 -23.32
CA ASP A 96 31.60 1.21 -22.44
C ASP A 96 33.05 1.45 -22.89
N VAL A 97 33.76 0.40 -23.33
CA VAL A 97 35.13 0.49 -23.85
C VAL A 97 35.16 1.28 -25.16
N GLU A 98 34.27 0.94 -26.11
CA GLU A 98 34.17 1.64 -27.39
C GLU A 98 33.85 3.12 -27.21
N LYS A 99 32.89 3.46 -26.33
CA LYS A 99 32.54 4.85 -26.03
C LYS A 99 33.67 5.62 -25.34
N THR A 100 34.44 4.97 -24.49
CA THR A 100 35.50 5.64 -23.72
C THR A 100 36.77 5.83 -24.56
N LEU A 101 37.15 4.83 -25.35
CA LEU A 101 38.39 4.84 -26.15
C LEU A 101 38.18 5.31 -27.59
N GLY A 102 36.94 5.31 -28.10
CA GLY A 102 36.61 5.69 -29.48
C GLY A 102 37.05 4.68 -30.54
N LEU A 103 37.36 3.44 -30.12
CA LEU A 103 37.87 2.38 -30.98
C LEU A 103 36.90 1.19 -30.99
N PRO A 104 36.70 0.50 -32.13
CA PRO A 104 35.83 -0.68 -32.19
C PRO A 104 36.47 -1.86 -31.45
N VAL A 105 35.65 -2.63 -30.73
CA VAL A 105 36.09 -3.86 -30.05
C VAL A 105 36.21 -4.99 -31.06
N LEU A 106 37.41 -5.55 -31.18
CA LEU A 106 37.72 -6.61 -32.15
C LEU A 106 37.42 -8.01 -31.62
N SER A 107 37.57 -8.23 -30.32
CA SER A 107 37.38 -9.54 -29.68
C SER A 107 37.21 -9.37 -28.16
N MET A 108 36.47 -10.30 -27.52
CA MET A 108 36.34 -10.42 -26.07
C MET A 108 36.99 -11.72 -25.59
N ILE A 109 37.90 -11.62 -24.62
CA ILE A 109 38.51 -12.77 -23.96
C ILE A 109 37.90 -12.88 -22.57
N ASN A 110 37.13 -13.94 -22.34
CA ASN A 110 36.55 -14.21 -21.03
C ASN A 110 37.59 -14.85 -20.12
N GLU A 111 37.73 -14.32 -18.90
CA GLU A 111 38.53 -14.95 -17.86
C GLU A 111 37.81 -16.21 -17.35
N ILE A 112 38.51 -17.34 -17.36
CA ILE A 112 38.01 -18.58 -16.75
C ILE A 112 38.63 -18.68 -15.36
N LYS A 113 37.80 -18.67 -14.32
CA LYS A 113 38.28 -18.82 -12.95
C LYS A 113 38.56 -20.29 -12.65
N ASP A 114 39.54 -20.56 -11.79
CA ASP A 114 39.89 -21.92 -11.38
C ASP A 114 38.68 -22.65 -10.75
N ASP A 115 37.86 -21.93 -9.98
CA ASP A 115 36.65 -22.47 -9.34
C ASP A 115 35.63 -22.98 -10.38
N ASP A 116 35.48 -22.30 -11.52
CA ASP A 116 34.58 -22.70 -12.61
C ASP A 116 35.09 -23.99 -13.29
N LEU A 117 36.42 -24.18 -13.34
CA LEU A 117 37.02 -25.42 -13.83
C LEU A 117 36.76 -26.59 -12.87
N PHE A 118 36.77 -26.34 -11.56
CA PHE A 118 36.47 -27.34 -10.55
C PHE A 118 35.00 -27.77 -10.58
N GLU A 119 34.04 -26.83 -10.63
CA GLU A 119 32.61 -27.15 -10.75
C GLU A 119 32.30 -27.95 -12.02
N LYS A 120 32.85 -27.53 -13.17
CA LYS A 120 32.65 -28.22 -14.45
C LYS A 120 33.22 -29.65 -14.43
N LYS A 121 34.35 -29.87 -13.75
CA LYS A 121 34.93 -31.21 -13.55
C LYS A 121 34.07 -32.09 -12.63
N LEU A 122 33.56 -31.54 -11.52
CA LEU A 122 32.69 -32.24 -10.58
C LEU A 122 31.34 -32.61 -11.19
N GLY A 123 30.72 -31.68 -11.94
CA GLY A 123 29.47 -31.90 -12.67
C GLY A 123 29.59 -32.98 -13.75
N ARG A 124 30.69 -32.98 -14.52
CA ARG A 124 30.98 -34.01 -15.53
C ARG A 124 31.22 -35.39 -14.90
N LYS A 125 31.92 -35.48 -13.77
CA LYS A 125 32.20 -36.75 -13.08
C LYS A 125 30.93 -37.41 -12.50
N ARG A 126 29.93 -36.62 -12.07
CA ARG A 126 28.62 -37.13 -11.64
C ARG A 126 27.78 -37.67 -12.80
N LYS A 127 27.83 -37.02 -13.97
CA LYS A 127 27.06 -37.45 -15.16
C LYS A 127 27.58 -38.78 -15.74
N ASN A 128 28.89 -39.02 -15.67
CA ASN A 128 29.52 -40.24 -16.19
C ASN A 128 29.38 -41.47 -15.28
N ARG A 129 28.83 -41.34 -14.06
CA ARG A 129 28.58 -42.47 -13.13
C ARG A 129 27.12 -42.96 -13.16
N LYS A 130 26.26 -42.35 -13.97
CA LYS A 130 24.83 -42.70 -14.12
C LYS A 130 24.51 -43.29 -15.51
N GLY A 131 25.52 -43.58 -16.32
CA GLY A 131 25.40 -44.29 -17.60
C GLY A 131 25.96 -45.69 -17.46
#